data_AF-A0A068UU76-F1
#
_entry.id   AF-A0A068UU76-F1
#
_cell.length_a   1.000
_cell.length_b   1.000
_cell.length_c   1.000
_cell.angle_alpha   90.00
_cell.angle_beta   90.00
_cell.angle_gamma   90.00
#
_symmetry.space_group_name_H-M   'P 1'
#
loop_
_entity.id
_entity.type
_entity.pdbx_description
1 polymer ?
#
loop_
_entity_poly.entity_id
_entity_poly.type
_entity_poly.pdbx_seq_one_letter_code
_entity_poly.pdbx_strand_id
1 'polypeptide(L)'
;MKSFFWTVGMAFEPQHSKCRRGLTKALALITVLDDIYDVYGSLHELEQLTEAVVTWDLDAVKDLPDYLKLFFLAVYNTVNELAYDTLREQGEVIIPHLTKAVSKDSALIHSIVYVTDLN
;
A
#
# COMPACT_ATOMS: atom_id res chain seq x y z
N MET A 1 7.41 -4.48 13.75
CA MET A 1 7.67 -5.84 14.32
C MET A 1 6.57 -6.84 13.99
N LYS A 2 5.28 -6.48 14.14
CA LYS A 2 4.14 -7.36 13.81
C LYS A 2 4.17 -7.88 12.38
N SER A 3 4.34 -7.00 11.38
CA SER A 3 4.37 -7.38 9.95
C SER A 3 5.47 -8.39 9.62
N PHE A 4 6.66 -8.23 10.20
CA PHE A 4 7.77 -9.17 10.00
C PHE A 4 7.45 -10.56 10.56
N PHE A 5 6.85 -10.63 11.75
CA PHE A 5 6.44 -11.90 12.36
C PHE A 5 5.45 -12.67 11.47
N TRP A 6 4.45 -11.97 10.91
CA TRP A 6 3.51 -12.56 9.94
C TRP A 6 4.21 -13.10 8.69
N THR A 7 5.17 -12.35 8.13
CA THR A 7 5.90 -12.83 6.94
C THR A 7 6.78 -14.04 7.19
N VAL A 8 7.38 -14.14 8.38
CA VAL A 8 8.14 -15.33 8.77
C VAL A 8 7.20 -16.52 8.90
N GLY A 9 5.99 -16.33 9.44
CA GLY A 9 4.97 -17.38 9.47
C GLY A 9 4.53 -17.85 8.08
N MET A 10 4.47 -16.96 7.09
CA MET A 10 4.04 -17.30 5.72
C MET A 10 5.13 -17.93 4.85
N ALA A 11 6.40 -17.54 5.03
CA ALA A 11 7.51 -17.99 4.18
C ALA A 11 8.79 -18.09 5.01
N PHE A 12 8.88 -19.06 5.92
CA PHE A 12 9.96 -19.15 6.91
C PHE A 12 11.32 -19.54 6.30
N GLU A 13 11.34 -20.15 5.12
CA GLU A 13 12.54 -20.75 4.56
C GLU A 13 13.57 -19.71 4.12
N PRO A 14 14.89 -19.94 4.33
CA PRO A 14 15.93 -18.94 4.10
C PRO A 14 15.96 -18.37 2.67
N GLN A 15 15.65 -19.18 1.66
CA GLN A 15 15.61 -18.78 0.25
C GLN A 15 14.58 -17.69 -0.05
N HIS A 16 13.54 -17.52 0.78
CA HIS A 16 12.48 -16.53 0.59
C HIS A 16 12.77 -15.19 1.28
N SER A 17 14.03 -14.91 1.64
CA SER A 17 14.40 -13.67 2.36
C SER A 17 13.98 -12.38 1.66
N LYS A 18 14.11 -12.30 0.32
CA LYS A 18 13.67 -11.15 -0.48
C LYS A 18 12.16 -11.00 -0.48
N CYS A 19 11.44 -12.09 -0.70
CA CYS A 19 9.98 -12.15 -0.62
C CYS A 19 9.48 -11.69 0.76
N ARG A 20 10.05 -12.21 1.86
CA ARG A 20 9.72 -11.76 3.22
C ARG A 20 9.95 -10.28 3.44
N ARG A 21 11.07 -9.73 2.94
CA ARG A 21 11.37 -8.30 3.07
C ARG A 21 10.32 -7.46 2.34
N GLY A 22 9.99 -7.82 1.10
CA GLY A 22 8.96 -7.18 0.32
C GLY A 22 7.59 -7.22 0.98
N LEU A 23 7.16 -8.42 1.38
CA LEU A 23 5.88 -8.64 2.06
C LEU A 23 5.81 -7.92 3.41
N THR A 24 6.93 -7.80 4.14
CA THR A 24 6.98 -7.07 5.41
C THR A 24 6.71 -5.58 5.18
N LYS A 25 7.32 -4.99 4.15
CA LYS A 25 7.09 -3.59 3.77
C LYS A 25 5.63 -3.37 3.37
N ALA A 26 5.09 -4.25 2.51
CA ALA A 26 3.70 -4.17 2.08
C ALA A 26 2.72 -4.27 3.27
N LEU A 27 2.87 -5.26 4.14
CA LEU A 27 2.03 -5.43 5.32
C LEU A 27 2.14 -4.26 6.30
N ALA A 28 3.33 -3.67 6.46
CA ALA A 28 3.49 -2.49 7.29
C ALA A 28 2.75 -1.28 6.72
N LEU A 29 2.78 -1.09 5.40
CA LEU A 29 2.04 -0.01 4.74
C LEU A 29 0.53 -0.24 4.81
N ILE A 30 0.05 -1.48 4.69
CA ILE A 30 -1.37 -1.82 4.87
C ILE A 30 -1.82 -1.46 6.29
N THR A 31 -1.04 -1.78 7.32
CA THR A 31 -1.41 -1.40 8.69
C THR A 31 -1.42 0.11 8.92
N VAL A 32 -0.56 0.86 8.23
CA VAL A 32 -0.58 2.34 8.30
C VAL A 32 -1.78 2.89 7.53
N LEU A 33 -2.15 2.28 6.40
CA LEU A 33 -3.34 2.63 5.64
C LEU A 33 -4.61 2.45 6.50
N ASP A 34 -4.70 1.33 7.21
CA ASP A 34 -5.78 1.00 8.15
C ASP A 34 -5.94 2.11 9.21
N ASP A 35 -4.84 2.46 9.90
CA ASP A 35 -4.84 3.54 10.90
C ASP A 35 -5.26 4.90 10.29
N ILE A 36 -4.84 5.19 9.06
CA ILE A 36 -5.20 6.44 8.36
C ILE A 36 -6.71 6.49 8.10
N TYR A 37 -7.31 5.39 7.62
CA TYR A 37 -8.74 5.37 7.28
C TYR A 37 -9.65 5.26 8.50
N ASP A 38 -9.19 4.62 9.58
CA ASP A 38 -10.02 4.40 10.78
C ASP A 38 -9.93 5.52 11.82
N VAL A 39 -8.79 6.25 11.89
CA VAL A 39 -8.51 7.17 13.01
C VAL A 39 -8.06 8.57 12.57
N TYR A 40 -7.19 8.68 11.56
CA TYR A 40 -6.47 9.93 11.31
C TYR A 40 -7.01 10.77 10.15
N GLY A 41 -7.58 10.14 9.11
CA GLY A 41 -7.97 10.81 7.88
C GLY A 41 -9.38 11.38 7.94
N SER A 42 -9.55 12.60 7.45
CA SER A 42 -10.88 13.12 7.14
C SER A 42 -11.41 12.53 5.83
N LEU A 43 -12.73 12.45 5.68
CA LEU A 43 -13.37 11.89 4.48
C LEU A 43 -12.81 12.48 3.17
N HIS A 44 -12.63 13.79 3.13
CA HIS A 44 -12.09 14.49 1.97
C HIS A 44 -10.64 14.08 1.65
N GLU A 45 -9.79 13.98 2.68
CA GLU A 45 -8.40 13.53 2.52
C GLU A 45 -8.33 12.07 2.04
N LEU A 46 -9.23 11.22 2.54
CA LEU A 46 -9.33 9.81 2.14
C LEU A 46 -9.80 9.65 0.69
N GLU A 47 -10.75 10.48 0.23
CA GLU A 47 -11.19 10.51 -1.17
C GLU A 47 -10.03 10.89 -2.11
N GLN A 48 -9.28 11.95 -1.77
CA GLN A 48 -8.13 12.40 -2.54
C GLN A 48 -6.99 11.36 -2.55
N LEU A 49 -6.72 10.72 -1.41
CA LEU A 49 -5.74 9.63 -1.33
C LEU A 49 -6.17 8.43 -2.19
N THR A 50 -7.46 8.09 -2.18
CA THR A 50 -8.02 7.00 -2.99
C THR A 50 -7.88 7.30 -4.48
N GLU A 51 -8.18 8.53 -4.90
CA GLU A 51 -7.99 8.98 -6.28
C GLU A 51 -6.53 8.90 -6.71
N ALA A 52 -5.58 9.33 -5.86
CA ALA A 52 -4.15 9.21 -6.13
C ALA A 52 -3.70 7.74 -6.28
N VAL A 53 -4.26 6.82 -5.48
CA VAL A 53 -3.98 5.38 -5.57
C VAL A 53 -4.58 4.74 -6.83
N VAL A 54 -5.73 5.23 -7.30
CA VAL A 54 -6.37 4.72 -8.53
C VAL A 54 -5.68 5.24 -9.79
N THR A 55 -5.36 6.53 -9.82
CA THR A 55 -4.64 7.17 -10.94
C THR A 55 -3.17 6.78 -10.97
N TRP A 56 -2.62 6.41 -9.81
CA TRP A 56 -1.20 6.13 -9.60
C TRP A 56 -0.30 7.32 -9.99
N ASP A 57 -0.81 8.54 -9.78
CA ASP A 57 -0.15 9.78 -10.17
C ASP A 57 0.43 10.51 -8.94
N LEU A 58 1.73 10.86 -9.00
CA LEU A 58 2.39 11.65 -7.97
C LEU A 58 1.90 13.10 -7.95
N ASP A 59 1.35 13.59 -9.06
CA ASP A 59 0.78 14.92 -9.13
C ASP A 59 -0.54 15.02 -8.37
N ALA A 60 -1.29 13.92 -8.26
CA ALA A 60 -2.55 13.85 -7.52
C ALA A 60 -2.37 14.01 -5.99
N VAL A 61 -1.16 13.83 -5.46
CA VAL A 61 -0.88 14.03 -4.02
C VAL A 61 -0.32 15.40 -3.67
N LYS A 62 -0.11 16.31 -4.64
CA LYS A 62 0.53 17.63 -4.40
C LYS A 62 -0.25 18.50 -3.41
N ASP A 63 -1.56 18.38 -3.39
CA ASP A 63 -2.44 19.17 -2.55
C ASP A 63 -2.78 18.48 -1.22
N LEU A 64 -2.33 17.23 -1.02
CA LEU A 64 -2.54 16.50 0.23
C LEU A 64 -1.67 17.06 1.39
N PRO A 65 -2.08 16.83 2.64
CA PRO A 65 -1.21 17.01 3.80
C PRO A 65 0.10 16.21 3.68
N ASP A 66 1.16 16.72 4.32
CA ASP A 66 2.50 16.12 4.23
C ASP A 66 2.56 14.66 4.69
N TYR A 67 1.75 14.27 5.68
CA TYR A 67 1.71 12.89 6.15
C TYR A 67 1.14 11.92 5.10
N LEU A 68 0.13 12.34 4.33
CA LEU A 68 -0.45 11.53 3.25
C LEU A 68 0.46 11.50 2.03
N LYS A 69 1.13 12.61 1.71
CA LYS A 69 2.19 12.63 0.69
C LYS A 69 3.29 11.64 1.02
N LEU A 70 3.77 11.66 2.26
CA LEU A 70 4.80 10.75 2.72
C LEU A 70 4.34 9.29 2.65
N PHE A 71 3.11 9.02 3.07
CA PHE A 71 2.51 7.70 2.98
C PHE A 71 2.42 7.20 1.54
N PHE A 72 1.86 8.01 0.62
CA PHE A 72 1.76 7.65 -0.79
C PHE A 72 3.13 7.41 -1.44
N LEU A 73 4.12 8.26 -1.15
CA LEU A 73 5.49 8.07 -1.62
C LEU A 73 6.11 6.77 -1.10
N ALA A 74 5.83 6.38 0.15
CA ALA A 74 6.30 5.11 0.70
C ALA A 74 5.69 3.91 -0.03
N VAL A 75 4.39 3.97 -0.36
CA VAL A 75 3.70 2.96 -1.18
C VAL A 75 4.29 2.91 -2.59
N TYR A 76 4.40 4.05 -3.26
CA TYR A 76 4.94 4.18 -4.61
C TYR A 76 6.36 3.60 -4.73
N ASN A 77 7.25 3.97 -3.81
CA ASN A 77 8.62 3.48 -3.79
C ASN A 77 8.70 1.98 -3.51
N THR A 78 7.84 1.46 -2.61
CA THR A 78 7.81 0.02 -2.30
C THR A 78 7.34 -0.79 -3.51
N VAL A 79 6.30 -0.34 -4.21
CA VAL A 79 5.81 -1.00 -5.43
C VAL A 79 6.87 -1.00 -6.53
N ASN A 80 7.54 0.12 -6.74
CA ASN A 80 8.60 0.22 -7.75
C ASN A 80 9.82 -0.63 -7.40
N GLU A 81 10.22 -0.69 -6.12
CA GLU A 81 11.29 -1.58 -5.66
C GLU A 81 10.95 -3.05 -5.94
N LEU A 82 9.73 -3.49 -5.61
CA LEU A 82 9.27 -4.85 -5.87
C LEU A 82 9.22 -5.17 -7.36
N ALA A 83 8.68 -4.25 -8.17
CA ALA A 83 8.63 -4.44 -9.60
C ALA A 83 10.02 -4.49 -10.24
N TYR A 84 10.95 -3.66 -9.76
CA TYR A 84 12.34 -3.67 -10.23
C TYR A 84 13.04 -5.00 -9.89
N ASP A 85 12.89 -5.49 -8.66
CA ASP A 85 13.49 -6.76 -8.25
C ASP A 85 12.92 -7.93 -9.07
N THR A 86 11.59 -7.96 -9.30
CA THR A 86 10.96 -8.98 -10.15
C THR A 86 11.41 -8.88 -11.61
N LEU A 87 11.51 -7.68 -12.17
CA LEU A 87 12.00 -7.49 -13.54
C LEU A 87 13.44 -7.98 -13.67
N ARG A 88 14.30 -7.70 -12.69
CA ARG A 88 15.71 -8.14 -12.70
C ARG A 88 15.84 -9.66 -12.60
N GLU A 89 14.98 -10.31 -11.84
CA GLU A 89 15.11 -11.74 -11.51
C GLU A 89 14.32 -12.67 -12.45
N GLN A 90 13.18 -12.20 -12.94
CA GLN A 90 12.22 -12.99 -13.72
C GLN A 90 11.97 -12.42 -15.12
N GLY A 91 12.40 -11.17 -15.39
CA GLY A 91 12.14 -10.51 -16.67
C GLY A 91 10.71 -9.98 -16.82
N GLU A 92 9.92 -9.97 -15.75
CA GLU A 92 8.50 -9.62 -15.78
C GLU A 92 8.24 -8.22 -15.19
N VAL A 93 7.40 -7.43 -15.88
CA VAL A 93 6.94 -6.13 -15.39
C VAL A 93 5.62 -6.32 -14.65
N ILE A 94 5.68 -6.26 -13.31
CA ILE A 94 4.51 -6.53 -12.46
C ILE A 94 3.82 -5.29 -11.89
N ILE A 95 4.26 -4.06 -12.26
CA ILE A 95 3.66 -2.80 -11.78
C ILE A 95 2.12 -2.82 -11.90
N PRO A 96 1.51 -3.18 -13.05
CA PRO A 96 0.05 -3.16 -13.17
C PRO A 96 -0.68 -4.10 -12.20
N HIS A 97 -0.03 -5.21 -11.81
CA HIS A 97 -0.59 -6.16 -10.85
C HIS A 97 -0.52 -5.60 -9.43
N LEU A 98 0.61 -4.99 -9.08
CA LEU A 98 0.83 -4.39 -7.77
C LEU A 98 -0.07 -3.17 -7.55
N THR A 99 -0.17 -2.25 -8.53
CA THR A 99 -1.04 -1.07 -8.42
C THR A 99 -2.50 -1.49 -8.28
N LYS A 100 -2.95 -2.48 -9.07
CA LYS A 100 -4.30 -3.03 -8.96
C LYS A 100 -4.60 -3.64 -7.58
N ALA A 101 -3.61 -4.27 -6.94
CA ALA A 101 -3.77 -4.79 -5.58
C ALA A 101 -3.95 -3.65 -4.56
N VAL A 102 -3.11 -2.62 -4.64
CA VAL A 102 -3.20 -1.45 -3.76
C VAL A 102 -4.54 -0.70 -3.94
N SER A 103 -5.00 -0.52 -5.18
CA SER A 103 -6.29 0.14 -5.44
C SER A 103 -7.47 -0.67 -4.92
N LYS A 104 -7.40 -2.01 -4.96
CA LYS A 104 -8.45 -2.87 -4.39
C LYS A 104 -8.52 -2.75 -2.87
N ASP A 105 -7.38 -2.79 -2.19
CA ASP A 105 -7.34 -2.68 -0.73
C ASP A 105 -7.84 -1.30 -0.28
N SER A 106 -7.42 -0.22 -0.95
CA SER A 106 -7.93 1.14 -0.69
C SER A 106 -9.45 1.26 -0.92
N ALA A 107 -9.99 0.67 -1.99
CA ALA A 107 -11.42 0.69 -2.27
C ALA A 107 -12.25 -0.16 -1.28
N LEU A 108 -11.68 -1.27 -0.80
CA LEU A 108 -12.32 -2.10 0.22
C LEU A 108 -12.38 -1.36 1.55
N ILE A 109 -11.31 -0.69 1.96
CA ILE A 109 -11.27 0.12 3.18
C ILE A 109 -12.25 1.29 3.07
N HIS A 110 -12.26 2.01 1.94
CA HIS A 110 -13.24 3.07 1.66
C HIS A 110 -14.69 2.57 1.79
N SER A 111 -15.01 1.41 1.21
CA SER A 111 -16.36 0.82 1.32
C SER A 111 -16.74 0.43 2.76
N ILE A 112 -15.78 0.00 3.57
CA ILE A 112 -16.02 -0.36 4.98
C ILE A 112 -16.30 0.91 5.79
N VAL A 113 -15.46 1.94 5.66
CA VAL A 113 -15.60 3.22 6.38
C VAL A 113 -16.96 3.87 6.10
N TYR A 114 -17.39 3.92 4.84
CA TYR A 114 -18.69 4.50 4.48
C TYR A 114 -19.89 3.67 4.98
N VAL A 115 -19.76 2.35 5.10
CA VAL A 115 -20.82 1.49 5.64
C VAL A 115 -20.93 1.63 7.16
N THR A 116 -19.83 1.92 7.86
CA THR A 116 -19.82 2.15 9.31
C THR A 116 -20.29 3.54 9.72
N ASP A 117 -20.08 4.57 8.89
CA ASP A 117 -20.55 5.95 9.17
C ASP A 117 -22.05 6.18 8.85
N LEU A 118 -22.70 5.23 8.16
CA LEU A 118 -24.12 5.29 7.81
C LEU A 118 -25.06 4.51 8.77
N ASN A 119 -24.53 3.95 9.87
CA ASN A 119 -25.30 3.26 10.92
C ASN A 119 -25.08 3.91 12.29
#